data_AF-A0A830BG53-F1
#
_entry.id   AF-A0A830BG53-F1
#
_cell.length_a   1.000
_cell.length_b   1.000
_cell.length_c   1.000
_cell.angle_alpha   90.00
_cell.angle_beta   90.00
_cell.angle_gamma   90.00
#
_symmetry.space_group_name_H-M   'P 1'
#
loop_
_entity.id
_entity.type
_entity.pdbx_description
1 polymer ?
#
loop_
_entity_poly.entity_id
_entity_poly.type
_entity_poly.pdbx_seq_one_letter_code
_entity_poly.pdbx_strand_id
1 'polypeptide(L)'
;MTKYVVTRWYRAPELLLNCSDTAAIDVWSVGCILAEIMTREPIFPGKDYVHQLKLLLKLIGTPEETSLKFLRSDYARRYVKQIPFFPKQNLSARFPNMSPLALDLLGKMFVFDPSQRITVDQALHHPYLSSLHDLNDEPICSAP
;
A
#
# COMPACT_ATOMS: atom_id res chain seq x y z
N MET A 1 -2.09 -10.25 27.78
CA MET A 1 -1.25 -10.71 26.66
C MET A 1 -1.36 -9.70 25.52
N THR A 2 -0.27 -9.02 25.20
CA THR A 2 -0.22 -7.93 24.21
C THR A 2 -0.39 -8.48 22.79
N LYS A 3 -1.54 -8.21 22.16
CA LYS A 3 -1.90 -8.58 20.76
C LYS A 3 -1.05 -7.88 19.67
N TYR A 4 0.17 -7.45 19.97
CA TYR A 4 0.92 -6.53 19.11
C TYR A 4 2.35 -6.99 18.85
N VAL A 5 2.48 -8.11 18.15
CA VAL A 5 3.78 -8.57 17.63
C VAL A 5 3.65 -8.91 16.15
N VAL A 6 3.44 -7.87 15.34
CA VAL A 6 3.73 -7.89 13.89
C VAL A 6 4.25 -6.51 13.52
N THR A 7 5.28 -6.44 12.69
CA THR A 7 5.95 -5.21 12.26
C THR A 7 4.94 -4.27 11.60
N ARG A 8 4.59 -3.17 12.29
CA ARG A 8 3.54 -2.21 11.89
C ARG A 8 3.80 -1.54 10.54
N TRP A 9 5.06 -1.50 10.11
CA TRP A 9 5.55 -0.73 8.98
C TRP A 9 4.95 -1.15 7.63
N TYR A 10 4.48 -2.40 7.54
CA TYR A 10 3.94 -2.98 6.30
C TYR A 10 2.41 -2.95 6.23
N ARG A 11 1.73 -2.40 7.25
CA ARG A 11 0.27 -2.47 7.32
C ARG A 11 -0.41 -1.48 6.39
N ALA A 12 -1.38 -1.98 5.65
CA ALA A 12 -2.25 -1.22 4.76
C ALA A 12 -3.14 -0.22 5.54
N PRO A 13 -3.53 0.90 4.90
CA PRO A 13 -4.34 1.93 5.55
C PRO A 13 -5.69 1.42 6.06
N GLU A 14 -6.34 0.52 5.33
CA GLU A 14 -7.62 -0.09 5.72
C GLU A 14 -7.51 -0.88 7.03
N LEU A 15 -6.42 -1.63 7.24
CA LEU A 15 -6.17 -2.37 8.48
C LEU A 15 -5.91 -1.42 9.65
N LEU A 16 -5.25 -0.27 9.42
CA LEU A 16 -5.08 0.78 10.43
C LEU A 16 -6.41 1.45 10.82
N LEU A 17 -7.39 1.44 9.90
CA LEU A 17 -8.72 2.00 10.08
C LEU A 17 -9.76 0.93 10.47
N ASN A 18 -9.33 -0.30 10.79
CA ASN A 18 -10.18 -1.46 11.07
C ASN A 18 -11.27 -1.69 9.99
N CYS A 19 -10.89 -1.50 8.73
CA CYS A 19 -11.72 -1.75 7.56
C CYS A 19 -11.25 -3.04 6.87
N SER A 20 -12.20 -3.94 6.62
CA SER A 20 -12.14 -5.20 5.87
C SER A 20 -10.76 -5.77 5.53
N ASP A 21 -10.47 -6.95 6.07
CA ASP A 21 -9.29 -7.74 5.70
C ASP A 21 -9.55 -8.43 4.35
N THR A 22 -8.83 -8.01 3.31
CA THR A 22 -8.94 -8.56 1.95
C THR A 22 -7.54 -8.84 1.40
N ALA A 23 -7.42 -9.65 0.33
CA ALA A 23 -6.13 -9.93 -0.31
C ALA A 23 -5.36 -8.66 -0.76
N ALA A 24 -6.04 -7.51 -0.89
CA ALA A 24 -5.40 -6.24 -1.21
C ALA A 24 -4.40 -5.80 -0.12
N ILE A 25 -4.59 -6.19 1.15
CA ILE A 25 -3.66 -5.84 2.25
C ILE A 25 -2.27 -6.41 2.01
N ASP A 26 -2.19 -7.58 1.38
CA ASP A 26 -0.92 -8.24 1.08
C ASP A 26 -0.20 -7.51 -0.06
N VAL A 27 -0.94 -7.03 -1.07
CA VAL A 27 -0.37 -6.23 -2.16
C VAL A 27 0.27 -4.94 -1.62
N TRP A 28 -0.35 -4.30 -0.62
CA TRP A 28 0.24 -3.14 0.04
C TRP A 28 1.56 -3.50 0.73
N SER A 29 1.57 -4.62 1.45
CA SER A 29 2.74 -5.13 2.16
C SER A 29 3.88 -5.44 1.18
N VAL A 30 3.56 -6.06 0.05
CA VAL A 30 4.51 -6.33 -1.05
C VAL A 30 5.06 -5.02 -1.63
N GLY A 31 4.23 -4.00 -1.84
CA GLY A 31 4.69 -2.68 -2.27
C GLY A 31 5.69 -2.05 -1.30
N CYS A 32 5.44 -2.16 0.01
CA CYS A 32 6.38 -1.70 1.04
C CYS A 32 7.72 -2.44 0.94
N ILE A 33 7.70 -3.76 0.79
CA ILE A 33 8.91 -4.60 0.66
C ILE A 33 9.68 -4.25 -0.62
N LEU A 34 9.00 -4.13 -1.76
CA LEU A 34 9.62 -3.77 -3.03
C LEU A 34 10.32 -2.42 -2.94
N ALA A 35 9.66 -1.42 -2.36
CA ALA A 35 10.26 -0.11 -2.15
C ALA A 35 11.45 -0.18 -1.18
N GLU A 36 11.36 -0.95 -0.09
CA GLU A 36 12.43 -1.14 0.89
C GLU A 36 13.65 -1.86 0.31
N ILE A 37 13.47 -2.86 -0.57
CA ILE A 37 14.59 -3.52 -1.27
C ILE A 37 15.36 -2.50 -2.12
N MET A 38 14.65 -1.56 -2.75
CA MET A 38 15.25 -0.57 -3.65
C MET A 38 15.93 0.57 -2.89
N THR A 39 15.37 1.01 -1.76
CA THR A 39 15.94 2.10 -0.94
C THR A 39 16.89 1.62 0.15
N ARG A 40 16.88 0.31 0.46
CA ARG A 40 17.55 -0.31 1.63
C ARG A 40 17.11 0.27 2.98
N GLU A 41 15.96 0.94 2.99
CA GLU A 41 15.41 1.60 4.18
C GLU A 41 13.88 1.43 4.21
N PRO A 42 13.28 1.23 5.40
CA PRO A 42 11.84 1.07 5.53
C PRO A 42 11.11 2.36 5.15
N ILE A 43 10.07 2.23 4.33
CA ILE A 43 9.33 3.40 3.80
C ILE A 43 8.43 4.05 4.85
N PHE A 44 7.85 3.25 5.73
CA PHE A 44 6.89 3.71 6.73
C PHE A 44 7.27 3.28 8.15
N PRO A 45 8.35 3.84 8.74
CA PRO A 45 8.77 3.53 10.10
C PRO A 45 7.90 4.24 11.16
N GLY A 46 6.61 3.90 11.22
CA GLY A 46 5.67 4.50 12.15
C GLY A 46 5.87 4.05 13.59
N LYS A 47 6.01 5.03 14.49
CA LYS A 47 6.17 4.83 15.95
C LYS A 47 4.85 4.37 16.60
N ASP A 48 3.74 4.89 16.11
CA ASP A 48 2.38 4.61 16.56
C ASP A 48 1.42 4.59 15.36
N TYR A 49 0.13 4.30 15.58
CA TYR A 49 -0.87 4.24 14.51
C TYR A 49 -1.07 5.58 13.79
N VAL A 50 -1.08 6.68 14.54
CA VAL A 50 -1.30 8.03 14.02
C VAL A 50 -0.14 8.42 13.11
N HIS A 51 1.07 8.16 13.59
CA HIS A 51 2.30 8.44 12.87
C HIS A 51 2.40 7.57 11.61
N GLN A 52 2.08 6.27 11.71
CA GLN A 52 2.03 5.38 10.54
C GLN A 52 1.10 5.96 9.47
N LEU A 53 -0.15 6.28 9.82
CA LEU A 53 -1.12 6.81 8.86
C LEU A 53 -0.65 8.15 8.26
N LYS A 54 -0.05 9.05 9.07
CA LYS A 54 0.54 10.29 8.56
C LYS A 54 1.68 10.03 7.56
N LEU A 55 2.53 9.03 7.79
CA LEU A 55 3.59 8.66 6.86
C LEU A 55 3.01 8.11 5.54
N LEU A 56 1.96 7.29 5.62
CA LEU A 56 1.25 6.82 4.42
C LEU A 56 0.72 8.00 3.62
N LEU A 57 -0.11 8.85 4.24
CA LEU A 57 -0.76 9.99 3.59
C LEU A 57 0.24 11.02 3.05
N LYS A 58 1.41 11.16 3.66
CA LYS A 58 2.49 11.99 3.11
C LYS A 58 3.02 11.47 1.77
N LEU A 59 3.03 10.16 1.55
CA LEU A 59 3.49 9.55 0.30
C LEU A 59 2.38 9.57 -0.76
N ILE A 60 1.23 8.98 -0.44
CA ILE A 60 0.13 8.77 -1.40
C ILE A 60 -0.78 9.99 -1.58
N GLY A 61 -0.72 10.95 -0.66
CA GLY A 61 -1.63 12.08 -0.57
C GLY A 61 -2.85 11.82 0.32
N THR A 62 -3.51 12.90 0.75
CA THR A 62 -4.79 12.81 1.44
C THR A 62 -5.89 12.39 0.45
N PRO A 63 -6.60 11.28 0.70
CA PRO A 63 -7.65 10.80 -0.20
C PRO A 63 -8.82 11.80 -0.26
N GLU A 64 -9.42 11.90 -1.44
CA GLU A 64 -10.64 12.68 -1.63
C GLU A 64 -11.84 12.03 -0.94
N GLU A 65 -12.90 12.81 -0.71
CA GLU A 65 -14.11 12.34 -0.01
C GLU A 65 -14.80 11.17 -0.74
N THR A 66 -14.63 11.07 -2.05
CA THR A 66 -15.08 9.95 -2.88
C THR A 66 -14.36 8.64 -2.51
N SER A 67 -13.05 8.69 -2.33
CA SER A 67 -12.23 7.56 -1.87
C SER A 67 -12.43 7.24 -0.39
N LEU A 68 -13.08 8.08 0.40
CA LEU A 68 -13.44 7.77 1.80
C LEU A 68 -14.78 7.01 1.91
N LYS A 69 -15.53 6.85 0.81
CA LYS A 69 -16.82 6.17 0.81
C LYS A 69 -16.72 4.70 1.23
N PHE A 70 -15.62 4.02 0.89
CA PHE A 70 -15.43 2.62 1.28
C PHE A 70 -15.26 2.43 2.80
N LEU A 71 -14.83 3.46 3.53
CA LEU A 71 -14.72 3.40 4.99
C LEU A 71 -16.10 3.27 5.60
N ARG A 72 -16.45 2.10 6.13
CA ARG A 72 -17.75 1.87 6.79
C ARG A 72 -17.85 2.53 8.17
N SER A 73 -16.71 2.86 8.78
CA SER A 73 -16.63 3.47 10.11
C SER A 73 -16.61 5.00 10.03
N ASP A 74 -17.61 5.63 10.64
CA ASP A 74 -17.66 7.10 10.77
C ASP A 74 -16.51 7.65 11.60
N TYR A 75 -16.00 6.87 12.55
CA TYR A 75 -14.82 7.23 13.33
C TYR A 75 -13.58 7.33 12.44
N ALA A 76 -13.36 6.33 11.56
CA ALA A 76 -12.25 6.34 10.62
C ALA A 76 -12.32 7.54 9.66
N ARG A 77 -13.51 7.86 9.13
CA ARG A 77 -13.71 9.02 8.26
C ARG A 77 -13.40 10.33 8.96
N ARG A 78 -13.91 10.54 10.18
CA ARG A 78 -13.61 11.74 10.98
C ARG A 78 -12.14 11.85 11.30
N TYR A 79 -11.50 10.72 11.59
CA TYR A 79 -10.09 10.67 11.92
C TYR A 79 -9.21 11.09 10.74
N VAL A 80 -9.46 10.57 9.54
CA VAL A 80 -8.72 10.98 8.32
C VAL A 80 -8.94 12.47 8.04
N LYS A 81 -10.17 12.99 8.23
CA LYS A 81 -10.48 14.42 8.07
C LYS A 81 -9.77 15.34 9.08
N GLN A 82 -9.36 14.83 10.24
CA GLN A 82 -8.60 15.61 11.24
C GLN A 82 -7.11 15.69 10.91
N ILE A 83 -6.61 14.84 10.02
CA ILE A 83 -5.20 14.86 9.61
C ILE A 83 -5.00 16.03 8.62
N PRO A 84 -3.88 16.78 8.71
CA PRO A 84 -3.57 17.82 7.74
C PRO A 84 -3.59 17.28 6.31
N PHE A 85 -4.00 18.14 5.37
CA PHE A 85 -3.94 17.80 3.96
C PHE A 85 -2.49 17.63 3.50
N PHE A 86 -2.21 16.53 2.81
CA PHE A 86 -0.93 16.25 2.16
C PHE A 86 -1.15 16.11 0.65
N PRO A 87 -0.44 16.87 -0.18
CA PRO A 87 -0.45 16.66 -1.62
C PRO A 87 0.24 15.33 -1.95
N LYS A 88 -0.23 14.64 -2.99
CA LYS A 88 0.39 13.41 -3.49
C LYS A 88 1.84 13.71 -3.89
N GLN A 89 2.79 12.95 -3.33
CA GLN A 89 4.19 13.10 -3.69
C GLN A 89 4.48 12.45 -5.04
N ASN A 90 5.42 13.03 -5.78
CA ASN A 90 5.95 12.39 -6.98
C ASN A 90 6.86 11.23 -6.56
N LEU A 91 6.44 10.00 -6.85
CA LEU A 91 7.21 8.79 -6.52
C LEU A 91 8.60 8.81 -7.15
N SER A 92 8.75 9.37 -8.35
CA SER A 92 10.05 9.49 -9.03
C SER A 92 11.02 10.39 -8.27
N ALA A 93 10.51 11.44 -7.62
CA ALA A 93 11.33 12.31 -6.77
C ALA A 93 11.69 11.65 -5.44
N ARG A 94 10.78 10.80 -4.91
CA ARG A 94 11.01 10.03 -3.69
C ARG A 94 12.00 8.88 -3.90
N PHE A 95 11.96 8.25 -5.07
CA PHE A 95 12.72 7.07 -5.44
C PHE A 95 13.52 7.33 -6.72
N PRO A 96 14.55 8.21 -6.68
CA PRO A 96 15.26 8.66 -7.89
C PRO A 96 16.03 7.55 -8.60
N ASN A 97 16.40 6.48 -7.87
CA ASN A 97 17.20 5.37 -8.40
C ASN A 97 16.33 4.23 -8.96
N MET A 98 15.00 4.37 -8.95
CA MET A 98 14.08 3.32 -9.36
C MET A 98 13.72 3.43 -10.84
N SER A 99 13.59 2.29 -11.53
CA SER A 99 13.18 2.30 -12.93
C SER A 99 11.74 2.84 -13.07
N PRO A 100 11.41 3.50 -14.21
CA PRO A 100 10.06 4.01 -14.43
C PRO A 100 8.97 2.93 -14.33
N LEU A 101 9.26 1.70 -14.76
CA LEU A 101 8.34 0.57 -14.68
C LEU A 101 8.12 0.09 -13.24
N ALA A 102 9.15 0.11 -12.40
CA ALA A 102 9.01 -0.22 -10.98
C ALA A 102 8.20 0.85 -10.23
N LEU A 103 8.43 2.13 -10.57
CA LEU A 103 7.67 3.25 -10.01
C LEU A 103 6.18 3.18 -10.37
N ASP A 104 5.88 2.81 -11.61
CA ASP A 104 4.50 2.60 -12.07
C ASP A 104 3.82 1.46 -11.31
N LEU A 105 4.52 0.32 -11.14
CA LEU A 105 4.00 -0.80 -10.36
C LEU A 105 3.77 -0.40 -8.89
N LEU A 106 4.73 0.27 -8.25
CA LEU A 106 4.58 0.77 -6.89
C LEU A 106 3.42 1.76 -6.76
N GLY A 107 3.23 2.64 -7.75
CA GLY A 107 2.11 3.57 -7.78
C GLY A 107 0.75 2.88 -7.80
N LYS A 108 0.65 1.73 -8.48
CA LYS A 108 -0.55 0.88 -8.53
C LYS A 108 -0.75 0.02 -7.27
N MET A 109 0.32 -0.30 -6.54
CA MET A 109 0.27 -0.97 -5.23
C MET A 109 -0.10 0.00 -4.10
N PHE A 110 0.43 1.23 -4.12
CA PHE A 110 0.18 2.26 -3.11
C PHE A 110 -1.07 3.08 -3.39
N VAL A 111 -2.21 2.39 -3.44
CA VAL A 111 -3.54 2.99 -3.59
C VAL A 111 -4.30 2.89 -2.26
N PHE A 112 -4.88 4.01 -1.82
CA PHE A 112 -5.62 4.10 -0.55
C PHE A 112 -6.87 3.22 -0.54
N ASP A 113 -7.63 3.24 -1.63
CA ASP A 113 -8.81 2.40 -1.81
C ASP A 113 -8.37 0.98 -2.20
N PRO A 114 -8.63 -0.05 -1.36
CA PRO A 114 -8.23 -1.42 -1.67
C PRO A 114 -8.92 -1.98 -2.92
N SER A 115 -10.09 -1.45 -3.33
CA SER A 115 -10.80 -1.90 -4.53
C SER A 115 -10.16 -1.40 -5.83
N GLN A 116 -9.38 -0.31 -5.77
CA GLN A 116 -8.67 0.28 -6.89
C GLN A 116 -7.19 -0.14 -6.92
N ARG A 117 -6.73 -0.87 -5.89
CA ARG A 117 -5.37 -1.39 -5.81
C ARG A 117 -5.20 -2.53 -6.80
N ILE A 118 -4.03 -2.59 -7.45
CA ILE A 118 -3.69 -3.68 -8.37
C ILE A 118 -3.82 -5.04 -7.68
N THR A 119 -4.35 -6.04 -8.38
CA THR A 119 -4.37 -7.42 -7.87
C THR A 119 -3.01 -8.09 -8.07
N VAL A 120 -2.75 -9.19 -7.36
CA VAL A 120 -1.51 -9.96 -7.55
C VAL A 120 -1.40 -10.44 -9.00
N ASP A 121 -2.48 -10.96 -9.57
CA ASP A 121 -2.54 -11.40 -10.96
C ASP A 121 -2.20 -10.26 -11.95
N GLN A 122 -2.78 -9.07 -11.76
CA GLN A 122 -2.46 -7.90 -12.58
C GLN A 122 -1.00 -7.43 -12.39
N ALA A 123 -0.44 -7.59 -11.19
CA ALA A 123 0.94 -7.24 -10.90
C ALA A 123 1.92 -8.19 -11.59
N LEU A 124 1.63 -9.50 -11.66
CA LEU A 124 2.45 -10.49 -12.37
C LEU A 124 2.51 -10.19 -13.88
N HIS A 125 1.39 -9.78 -14.47
CA HIS A 125 1.32 -9.34 -15.87
C HIS A 125 1.95 -7.95 -16.13
N HIS A 126 2.50 -7.29 -15.12
CA HIS A 126 3.04 -5.94 -15.29
C HIS A 126 4.34 -5.95 -16.11
N PRO A 127 4.58 -4.97 -17.01
CA PRO A 127 5.80 -4.90 -17.81
C PRO A 127 7.11 -4.95 -17.00
N TYR A 128 7.07 -4.50 -15.74
CA TYR A 128 8.20 -4.59 -14.82
C TYR A 128 8.63 -6.04 -14.51
N LEU A 129 7.68 -6.98 -14.46
CA LEU A 129 7.92 -8.39 -14.18
C LEU A 129 7.93 -9.26 -15.46
N SER A 130 7.80 -8.65 -16.63
CA SER A 130 7.72 -9.36 -17.92
C SER A 130 8.88 -10.32 -18.20
N SER A 131 10.08 -10.06 -17.67
CA SER A 131 11.24 -10.95 -17.82
C SER A 131 11.19 -12.17 -16.91
N LEU A 132 10.32 -12.18 -15.91
CA LEU A 132 10.17 -13.24 -14.90
C LEU A 132 8.82 -13.96 -14.99
N HIS A 133 7.85 -13.37 -15.67
CA HIS A 133 6.50 -13.89 -15.77
C HIS A 133 6.44 -15.14 -16.66
N ASP A 134 6.06 -16.27 -16.07
CA ASP A 134 5.80 -17.53 -16.78
C ASP A 134 4.50 -18.16 -16.25
N LEU A 135 3.46 -18.13 -17.08
CA LEU A 135 2.15 -18.68 -16.75
C LEU A 135 2.18 -20.19 -16.45
N ASN A 136 3.19 -20.92 -16.94
CA ASN A 136 3.31 -22.35 -16.69
C ASN A 136 3.95 -22.66 -15.32
N ASP A 137 4.63 -21.68 -14.71
CA ASP A 137 5.32 -21.81 -13.42
C ASP A 137 4.63 -20.99 -12.30
N GLU A 138 3.43 -20.45 -12.57
CA GLU A 138 2.59 -19.70 -11.64
C GLU A 138 1.27 -20.45 -11.32
N PRO A 139 1.31 -21.64 -10.68
CA PRO A 139 0.10 -22.41 -10.40
C PRO A 139 -0.78 -21.75 -9.33
N ILE A 140 -2.10 -21.86 -9.49
CA ILE A 140 -3.09 -21.38 -8.51
C ILE A 140 -3.40 -22.52 -7.52
N CYS A 141 -3.44 -22.20 -6.23
CA CYS A 141 -3.89 -23.17 -5.23
C CYS A 141 -5.40 -23.40 -5.37
N SER A 142 -5.81 -24.64 -5.63
CA SER A 142 -7.21 -25.01 -5.86
C SER A 142 -8.07 -25.07 -4.59
N ALA A 143 -7.45 -25.04 -3.40
CA ALA A 143 -8.14 -24.99 -2.11
C ALA A 143 -7.27 -24.24 -1.08
N PRO A 144 -7.86 -23.53 -0.10
CA PRO A 144 -7.13 -22.85 0.97
C PRO A 144 -6.44 -23.81 1.95
#